data_AF-A0A7Y3WWZ1-F1
#
_entry.id   AF-A0A7Y3WWZ1-F1
#
_cell.length_a   1.000
_cell.length_b   1.000
_cell.length_c   1.000
_cell.angle_alpha   90.00
_cell.angle_beta   90.00
_cell.angle_gamma   90.00
#
_symmetry.space_group_name_H-M   'P 1'
#
loop_
_entity.id
_entity.type
_entity.pdbx_description
1 polymer ?
#
loop_
_entity_poly.entity_id
_entity_poly.type
_entity_poly.pdbx_seq_one_letter_code
_entity_poly.pdbx_strand_id
1 'polypeptide(L)' 'MGSPILRTEFAKATLPAESRKPCDAPVTLPDRALSAKELTPMWGKDRSALAVCEQRRAAAVASIEAIPASIPVPQERPK' A
#
# COMPACT_ATOMS: atom_id res chain seq x y z
N MET A 1 7.01 -34.36 33.94
CA MET A 1 6.24 -33.69 32.87
C MET A 1 6.91 -32.36 32.60
N GLY A 2 7.55 -32.19 31.44
CA GLY A 2 8.28 -30.96 31.12
C GLY A 2 7.33 -29.82 30.77
N SER A 3 7.66 -28.61 31.22
CA SER A 3 6.89 -27.40 30.87
C SER A 3 7.01 -27.10 29.36
N PRO A 4 5.95 -26.59 28.71
CA PRO A 4 5.97 -26.29 27.29
C PRO A 4 6.94 -25.16 26.95
N ILE A 5 7.62 -25.28 25.80
CA ILE A 5 8.48 -24.23 25.25
C ILE A 5 7.64 -23.37 24.28
N LEU A 6 7.51 -22.08 24.58
CA LEU A 6 6.93 -21.10 23.67
C LEU A 6 8.01 -20.60 22.69
N ARG A 7 7.73 -20.63 21.39
CA ARG A 7 8.54 -20.01 20.34
C ARG A 7 7.72 -18.98 19.58
N THR A 8 8.31 -17.83 19.33
CA THR A 8 7.75 -16.78 18.48
C THR A 8 8.47 -16.78 17.14
N GLU A 9 7.71 -16.55 16.07
CA GLU A 9 8.23 -16.46 14.72
C GLU A 9 7.73 -15.16 14.07
N PHE A 10 8.60 -14.53 13.26
CA PHE A 10 8.21 -13.40 12.44
C PHE A 10 7.63 -13.92 11.12
N ALA A 11 6.31 -13.80 10.95
CA ALA A 11 5.65 -14.15 9.70
C ALA A 11 5.64 -12.95 8.73
N LYS A 12 5.93 -13.21 7.46
CA LYS A 12 5.77 -12.20 6.40
C LYS A 12 4.28 -11.90 6.21
N ALA A 13 3.91 -10.62 6.19
CA ALA A 13 2.56 -10.20 5.88
C ALA A 13 2.20 -10.50 4.41
N THR A 14 1.04 -11.09 4.19
CA THR A 14 0.51 -11.36 2.84
C THR A 14 -0.42 -10.23 2.42
N LEU A 15 -0.21 -9.68 1.21
CA LEU A 15 -1.10 -8.68 0.65
C LEU A 15 -2.32 -9.34 0.00
N PRO A 16 -3.56 -8.91 0.32
CA PRO A 16 -4.74 -9.28 -0.46
C PRO A 16 -4.62 -8.78 -1.91
N ALA A 17 -5.18 -9.52 -2.86
CA ALA A 17 -5.15 -9.14 -4.28
C ALA A 17 -5.80 -7.77 -4.54
N GLU A 18 -6.88 -7.45 -3.81
CA GLU A 18 -7.56 -6.15 -3.88
C GLU A 18 -6.64 -4.98 -3.56
N SER A 19 -5.74 -5.13 -2.58
CA SER A 19 -4.79 -4.08 -2.19
C SER A 19 -3.74 -3.78 -3.27
N ARG A 20 -3.59 -4.67 -4.26
CA ARG A 20 -2.69 -4.47 -5.40
C ARG A 20 -3.36 -3.69 -6.54
N LYS A 21 -4.68 -3.56 -6.54
CA LYS A 21 -5.39 -2.83 -7.60
C LYS A 21 -5.00 -1.35 -7.56
N PRO A 22 -4.60 -0.76 -8.70
CA PRO A 22 -4.23 0.65 -8.75
C PRO A 22 -5.42 1.55 -8.42
N CYS A 23 -5.14 2.75 -7.91
CA CYS A 23 -6.16 3.79 -7.80
C CYS A 23 -6.59 4.28 -9.19
N ASP A 24 -7.74 4.94 -9.26
CA ASP A 24 -8.21 5.55 -10.51
C ASP A 24 -7.19 6.56 -11.06
N ALA A 25 -7.01 6.55 -12.38
CA ALA A 25 -6.14 7.51 -13.05
C ALA A 25 -6.77 8.92 -13.09
N PRO A 26 -5.97 9.99 -12.98
CA PRO A 26 -6.43 11.34 -13.25
C PRO A 26 -7.06 11.47 -14.63
N VAL A 27 -8.22 12.12 -14.72
CA VAL A 27 -8.93 12.32 -15.98
C VAL A 27 -8.49 13.62 -16.64
N THR A 28 -8.25 13.60 -17.94
CA THR A 28 -7.99 14.80 -18.74
C THR A 28 -9.28 15.62 -18.84
N LEU A 29 -9.17 16.92 -18.56
CA LEU A 29 -10.31 17.82 -18.68
C LEU A 29 -10.44 18.23 -20.15
N PRO A 30 -11.68 18.42 -20.65
CA PRO A 30 -11.89 18.97 -21.98
C PRO A 30 -11.22 20.34 -22.13
N ASP A 31 -10.70 20.63 -23.32
CA ASP A 31 -10.13 21.94 -23.65
C ASP A 31 -11.25 22.95 -24.00
N ARG A 32 -12.10 23.21 -23.01
CA ARG A 32 -13.19 24.20 -23.06
C ARG A 32 -13.59 24.64 -21.66
N ALA A 33 -14.34 25.74 -21.57
CA ALA A 33 -14.98 26.14 -20.33
C ALA A 33 -15.99 25.07 -19.85
N LEU A 34 -15.94 24.77 -18.56
CA LEU A 34 -16.87 23.89 -17.88
C LEU A 34 -17.84 24.71 -17.03
N SER A 35 -19.11 24.37 -17.09
CA SER A 35 -20.11 24.90 -16.16
C SER A 35 -19.87 24.35 -14.76
N ALA A 36 -20.39 25.05 -13.74
CA ALA A 36 -20.31 24.56 -12.35
C ALA A 36 -20.91 23.15 -12.18
N LYS A 37 -21.98 22.83 -12.94
CA LYS A 37 -22.60 21.49 -12.93
C LYS A 37 -21.68 20.39 -13.45
N GLU A 38 -20.84 20.70 -14.43
CA GLU A 38 -19.85 19.77 -14.98
C GLU A 38 -18.61 19.66 -14.09
N LEU A 39 -18.23 20.76 -13.41
CA LEU A 39 -17.02 20.84 -12.59
C LEU A 39 -17.15 20.04 -11.28
N THR A 40 -18.28 20.15 -10.58
CA THR A 40 -18.48 19.51 -9.26
C THR A 40 -18.18 18.00 -9.22
N PRO A 41 -18.70 17.17 -10.16
CA PRO A 41 -18.34 15.74 -10.17
C PRO A 41 -16.87 15.48 -10.55
N MET A 42 -16.22 16.42 -11.23
CA MET A 42 -14.80 16.30 -11.60
C MET A 42 -13.86 16.68 -10.43
N TRP A 43 -14.31 17.50 -9.47
CA TRP A 43 -13.53 17.81 -8.27
C TRP A 43 -13.27 16.59 -7.38
N GLY A 44 -14.23 15.66 -7.26
CA GLY A 44 -14.00 14.39 -6.55
C GLY A 44 -12.96 13.49 -7.21
N LYS A 45 -12.62 13.78 -8.48
CA LYS A 45 -11.52 13.17 -9.25
C LYS A 45 -10.33 14.12 -9.35
N ASP A 46 -10.14 14.96 -8.32
CA ASP A 46 -9.00 15.86 -8.27
C ASP A 46 -7.71 15.10 -8.56
N ARG A 47 -6.97 15.60 -9.55
CA ARG A 47 -5.81 14.88 -10.09
C ARG A 47 -4.73 14.68 -9.05
N SER A 48 -4.58 15.64 -8.12
CA SER A 48 -3.61 15.52 -7.04
C SER A 48 -4.04 14.46 -6.03
N ALA A 49 -5.33 14.41 -5.67
CA ALA A 49 -5.85 13.39 -4.76
C ALA A 49 -5.71 11.97 -5.34
N LEU A 50 -6.02 11.78 -6.63
CA LEU A 50 -5.86 10.50 -7.32
C LEU A 50 -4.38 10.09 -7.46
N ALA A 51 -3.49 11.04 -7.81
CA ALA A 51 -2.06 10.78 -7.88
C ALA A 51 -1.48 10.39 -6.50
N VAL A 52 -1.87 11.11 -5.44
CA VAL A 52 -1.43 10.82 -4.07
C VAL A 52 -1.97 9.47 -3.59
N CYS A 53 -3.20 9.09 -3.96
CA CYS A 53 -3.74 7.75 -3.69
C CYS A 53 -2.80 6.68 -4.25
N GLU A 54 -2.46 6.78 -5.55
CA GLU A 54 -1.64 5.78 -6.22
C GLU A 54 -0.21 5.76 -5.66
N GLN A 55 0.38 6.92 -5.39
CA GLN A 55 1.70 7.02 -4.76
C GLN A 55 1.75 6.29 -3.41
N ARG A 56 0.77 6.54 -2.54
CA ARG A 56 0.69 5.91 -1.21
C ARG A 56 0.47 4.40 -1.32
N ARG A 57 -0.43 3.98 -2.21
CA ARG A 57 -0.72 2.57 -2.45
C ARG A 57 0.53 1.85 -2.96
N ALA A 58 1.17 2.35 -4.00
CA ALA A 58 2.38 1.76 -4.58
C ALA A 58 3.52 1.66 -3.55
N ALA A 59 3.75 2.70 -2.75
CA ALA A 59 4.75 2.68 -1.68
C ALA A 59 4.45 1.62 -0.62
N ALA A 60 3.20 1.47 -0.20
CA ALA A 60 2.81 0.44 0.77
C ALA A 60 3.01 -0.98 0.22
N VAL A 61 2.62 -1.23 -1.03
CA VAL A 61 2.85 -2.53 -1.69
C VAL A 61 4.34 -2.84 -1.78
N ALA A 62 5.14 -1.90 -2.29
CA ALA A 62 6.59 -2.06 -2.41
C ALA A 62 7.25 -2.35 -1.06
N SER A 63 6.79 -1.69 0.01
CA SER A 63 7.32 -1.88 1.36
C SER A 63 7.09 -3.31 1.86
N ILE A 64 5.92 -3.87 1.63
CA ILE A 64 5.58 -5.24 2.08
C ILE A 64 6.28 -6.29 1.20
N GLU A 65 6.40 -6.04 -0.09
CA GLU A 65 7.08 -6.93 -1.02
C GLU A 65 8.59 -7.01 -0.75
N ALA A 66 9.21 -5.90 -0.35
CA ALA A 66 10.62 -5.81 0.04
C ALA A 66 10.97 -6.57 1.32
N ILE A 67 9.99 -6.98 2.14
CA ILE A 67 10.26 -7.78 3.34
C ILE A 67 10.78 -9.17 2.92
N PRO A 68 11.99 -9.59 3.34
CA PRO A 68 12.51 -10.90 3.03
C PRO A 68 11.65 -11.99 3.68
N ALA A 69 11.53 -13.15 3.02
CA ALA A 69 10.72 -14.27 3.52
C ALA A 69 11.23 -14.87 4.84
N SER A 70 12.49 -14.59 5.20
CA SER A 70 13.07 -14.88 6.51
C SER A 70 13.91 -13.71 6.96
N ILE A 71 13.69 -13.25 8.19
CA ILE A 71 14.62 -12.37 8.91
C ILE A 71 15.59 -13.33 9.63
N PRO A 72 16.91 -13.24 9.41
CA PRO A 72 17.86 -14.05 10.17
C PRO A 72 17.67 -13.78 11.66
N VAL A 73 17.43 -14.82 12.45
CA VAL A 73 17.41 -14.72 13.91
C VAL A 73 18.80 -14.21 14.34
N PRO A 74 18.91 -13.08 15.06
CA PRO A 74 20.17 -12.65 15.64
C PRO A 74 20.73 -13.81 16.46
N GLN A 75 21.90 -14.33 16.06
CA GLN A 75 22.56 -15.37 16.84
C GLN A 75 22.84 -14.80 18.24
N GLU A 76 22.50 -15.55 19.29
CA GLU A 76 22.80 -15.15 20.65
C GLU A 76 24.29 -14.76 20.73
N ARG A 77 24.54 -13.55 21.23
CA ARG A 77 25.91 -13.09 21.46
C ARG A 77 26.54 -14.05 22.47
N PRO A 78 27.69 -14.68 22.15
CA PRO A 78 28.34 -15.58 23.11
C PRO A 78 28.68 -14.80 24.39
N LYS A 79 28.47 -15.47 25.52
CA LYS A 79 28.57 -14.95 26.88
C LYS A 79 29.97 -14.43 27.23
#